data_AF-A0A5A8DDK1-F1
#
_entry.id   AF-A0A5A8DDK1-F1
#
_cell.length_a   1.000
_cell.length_b   1.000
_cell.length_c   1.000
_cell.angle_alpha   90.00
_cell.angle_beta   90.00
_cell.angle_gamma   90.00
#
_symmetry.space_group_name_H-M   'P 1'
#
loop_
_entity.id
_entity.type
_entity.pdbx_description
1 polymer ?
#
loop_
_entity_poly.entity_id
_entity_poly.type
_entity_poly.pdbx_seq_one_letter_code
_entity_poly.pdbx_strand_id
1 'polypeptide(L)'
;MPAFSYVVTSSKPTSVSNAVVGSFTAPGARDLIVAKTSRLELFSIEADGLSPLFEVQVYGRISSMETFRPAGQERDLLCLLTEKMQLSL
;
A
#
# COMPACT_ATOMS: atom_id res chain seq x y z
N MET A 1 35.19 22.41 0.30
CA MET A 1 35.12 20.95 0.52
C MET A 1 33.67 20.52 0.34
N PRO A 2 33.35 19.43 -0.38
CA PRO A 2 31.97 18.97 -0.47
C PRO A 2 31.48 18.48 0.89
N ALA A 3 30.26 18.88 1.26
CA ALA A 3 29.59 18.40 2.46
C ALA A 3 28.77 17.15 2.11
N PHE A 4 29.00 16.05 2.81
CA PHE A 4 28.22 14.82 2.69
C PHE A 4 27.24 14.72 3.85
N SER A 5 25.97 14.43 3.56
CA SER A 5 24.92 14.29 4.58
C SER A 5 24.27 12.92 4.48
N TYR A 6 23.88 12.37 5.64
CA TYR A 6 23.10 11.14 5.75
C TYR A 6 21.75 11.48 6.37
N VAL A 7 20.66 11.05 5.72
CA VAL A 7 19.29 11.30 6.18
C VAL A 7 18.61 9.97 6.42
N VAL A 8 17.99 9.83 7.59
CA VAL A 8 17.28 8.63 8.01
C VAL A 8 15.95 8.99 8.65
N THR A 9 14.96 8.13 8.46
CA THR A 9 13.64 8.26 9.07
C THR A 9 13.68 7.77 10.51
N SER A 10 13.48 8.68 11.48
CA SER A 10 13.40 8.32 12.90
C SER A 10 12.10 7.58 13.26
N SER A 11 10.98 7.97 12.63
CA SER A 11 9.67 7.33 12.80
C SER A 11 8.93 7.24 11.48
N LYS A 12 8.30 6.09 11.21
CA LYS A 12 7.52 5.89 9.99
C LYS A 12 6.34 6.88 9.93
N PRO A 13 5.91 7.34 8.74
CA PRO A 13 4.68 8.12 8.60
C PRO A 13 3.48 7.37 9.18
N THR A 14 2.68 8.06 10.00
CA THR A 14 1.50 7.46 10.66
C THR A 14 0.18 7.91 10.04
N SER A 15 0.17 9.03 9.31
CA SER A 15 -1.02 9.54 8.64
C SER A 15 -1.44 8.61 7.50
N VAL A 16 -2.71 8.18 7.54
CA VAL A 16 -3.34 7.41 6.46
C VAL A 16 -3.80 8.37 5.38
N SER A 17 -3.38 8.14 4.14
CA SER A 17 -3.81 8.93 2.97
C SER A 17 -4.91 8.23 2.17
N ASN A 18 -4.81 6.92 2.02
CA ASN A 18 -5.75 6.11 1.25
C ASN A 18 -5.93 4.75 1.93
N ALA A 19 -7.09 4.13 1.74
CA ALA A 19 -7.36 2.76 2.17
C ALA A 19 -8.28 2.07 1.17
N VAL A 20 -7.99 0.82 0.83
CA VAL A 20 -8.83 0.01 -0.07
C VAL A 20 -9.04 -1.38 0.52
N VAL A 21 -10.20 -1.97 0.23
CA VAL A 21 -10.55 -3.34 0.65
C VAL A 21 -10.72 -4.19 -0.61
N GLY A 22 -10.16 -5.39 -0.59
CA GLY A 22 -10.22 -6.33 -1.72
C GLY A 22 -9.73 -7.73 -1.34
N SER A 23 -9.77 -8.65 -2.30
CA SER A 23 -9.26 -10.01 -2.19
C SER A 23 -7.86 -10.10 -2.83
N PHE A 24 -6.83 -9.68 -2.11
CA PHE A 24 -5.46 -9.62 -2.64
C PHE A 24 -4.68 -10.93 -2.39
N THR A 25 -4.90 -11.55 -1.24
CA THR A 25 -4.13 -12.72 -0.77
C THR A 25 -4.65 -14.04 -1.35
N ALA A 26 -5.98 -14.20 -1.35
CA ALA A 26 -6.66 -15.39 -1.88
C ALA A 26 -8.05 -15.03 -2.42
N PRO A 27 -8.62 -15.86 -3.32
CA PRO A 27 -9.98 -15.67 -3.80
C PRO A 27 -10.98 -15.67 -2.64
N GLY A 28 -11.79 -14.62 -2.53
CA GLY A 28 -12.77 -14.46 -1.44
C GLY A 28 -12.18 -14.03 -0.09
N ALA A 29 -10.86 -13.88 0.01
CA ALA A 29 -10.25 -13.24 1.18
C ALA A 29 -10.70 -11.78 1.29
N ARG A 30 -10.73 -11.27 2.51
CA ARG A 30 -11.09 -9.88 2.77
C ARG A 30 -9.87 -9.21 3.38
N ASP A 31 -9.17 -8.44 2.57
CA ASP A 31 -7.93 -7.79 2.93
C ASP A 31 -8.09 -6.27 2.90
N LEU A 32 -7.38 -5.57 3.76
CA LEU A 32 -7.31 -4.11 3.85
C LEU A 32 -5.89 -3.65 3.51
N ILE A 33 -5.76 -2.79 2.51
CA ILE A 33 -4.51 -2.08 2.21
C ILE A 33 -4.63 -0.65 2.67
N VAL A 34 -3.65 -0.19 3.45
CA VAL A 34 -3.56 1.18 3.96
C VAL A 34 -2.31 1.84 3.41
N ALA A 35 -2.48 2.99 2.75
CA ALA A 35 -1.39 3.84 2.32
C ALA A 35 -1.09 4.92 3.37
N LYS A 36 0.18 5.03 3.75
CA LYS A 36 0.71 6.04 4.66
C LYS A 36 1.85 6.80 3.99
N THR A 37 1.50 7.79 3.18
CA THR A 37 2.45 8.62 2.40
C THR A 37 3.29 7.82 1.40
N SER A 38 4.35 7.17 1.84
CA SER A 38 5.30 6.40 1.02
C SER A 38 5.37 4.92 1.41
N ARG A 39 4.36 4.44 2.14
CA ARG A 39 4.32 3.09 2.68
C ARG A 39 2.93 2.48 2.48
N LEU A 40 2.91 1.19 2.20
CA LEU A 40 1.71 0.36 2.11
C LEU A 40 1.77 -0.68 3.21
N GLU A 41 0.65 -0.86 3.90
CA GLU A 41 0.43 -1.90 4.90
C GLU A 41 -0.74 -2.76 4.45
N LEU A 42 -0.56 -4.08 4.40
CA LEU A 42 -1.61 -5.05 4.10
C LEU A 42 -2.04 -5.75 5.40
N PHE A 43 -3.34 -5.84 5.61
CA PHE A 43 -3.97 -6.56 6.71
C PHE A 43 -4.98 -7.57 6.16
N SER A 44 -5.11 -8.72 6.81
CA SER A 44 -6.28 -9.59 6.66
C SER A 44 -7.36 -9.14 7.62
N ILE A 45 -8.61 -9.13 7.18
CA ILE A 45 -9.79 -8.81 8.00
C ILE A 45 -10.34 -10.11 8.56
N GLU A 46 -10.16 -10.31 9.85
CA GLU A 46 -10.66 -11.46 10.61
C GLU A 46 -11.88 -11.04 11.46
N ALA A 47 -12.54 -12.00 12.09
CA ALA A 47 -13.76 -11.72 12.86
C ALA A 47 -13.50 -10.88 14.13
N ASP A 48 -12.30 -11.00 14.69
CA ASP A 48 -11.85 -10.36 15.93
C ASP A 48 -11.00 -9.10 15.68
N GLY A 49 -10.63 -8.80 14.43
CA GLY A 49 -9.87 -7.60 14.09
C GLY A 49 -9.10 -7.65 12.79
N LEU A 50 -7.95 -6.97 12.79
CA LEU A 50 -7.04 -6.85 11.66
C LEU A 50 -5.73 -7.57 11.97
N SER A 51 -5.40 -8.55 11.13
CA SER A 51 -4.15 -9.31 11.21
C SER A 51 -3.14 -8.73 10.21
N PRO A 52 -2.03 -8.13 10.66
CA PRO A 52 -1.03 -7.56 9.76
C PRO A 52 -0.32 -8.65 8.96
N LEU A 53 -0.31 -8.52 7.63
CA LEU A 53 0.32 -9.49 6.74
C LEU A 53 1.71 -9.03 6.28
N PHE A 54 1.81 -7.87 5.66
CA PHE A 54 3.11 -7.30 5.28
C PHE A 54 3.06 -5.78 5.12
N GLU A 55 4.25 -5.20 5.03
CA GLU A 55 4.45 -3.76 4.89
C GLU A 55 5.57 -3.50 3.87
N VAL A 56 5.33 -2.62 2.91
CA VAL A 56 6.31 -2.28 1.85
C VAL A 56 6.47 -0.77 1.69
N GLN A 57 7.68 -0.33 1.40
CA GLN A 57 8.00 1.06 1.10
C GLN A 57 7.95 1.32 -0.40
N VAL A 58 7.32 2.43 -0.79
CA VAL A 58 7.26 2.93 -2.15
C VAL A 58 8.25 4.09 -2.28
N TYR A 59 9.05 4.12 -3.34
CA TYR A 59 9.97 5.22 -3.63
C TYR A 59 9.29 6.43 -4.27
N GLY A 60 8.22 6.89 -3.63
CA GLY A 60 7.40 8.02 -4.04
C GLY A 60 6.32 8.29 -3.02
N ARG A 61 5.65 9.44 -3.13
CA ARG A 61 4.42 9.70 -2.38
C ARG A 61 3.25 9.15 -3.18
N ILE A 62 2.46 8.29 -2.55
CA ILE A 62 1.26 7.69 -3.12
C ILE A 62 0.23 8.82 -3.25
N SER A 63 -0.22 9.05 -4.48
CA SER A 63 -1.23 10.05 -4.82
C SER A 63 -2.62 9.43 -4.87
N SER A 64 -2.72 8.30 -5.57
CA SER A 64 -3.99 7.57 -5.75
C SER A 64 -3.75 6.07 -5.63
N MET A 65 -4.73 5.37 -5.08
CA MET A 65 -4.71 3.93 -4.86
C MET A 65 -6.11 3.38 -5.11
N GLU A 66 -6.25 2.48 -6.08
CA GLU A 66 -7.52 1.89 -6.47
C GLU A 66 -7.39 0.37 -6.63
N THR A 67 -8.44 -0.37 -6.32
CA THR A 67 -8.50 -1.82 -6.48
C THR A 67 -9.39 -2.20 -7.66
N PHE A 68 -9.01 -3.24 -8.40
CA PHE A 68 -9.80 -3.75 -9.50
C PHE A 68 -9.53 -5.23 -9.76
N ARG A 69 -10.53 -5.93 -10.32
CA ARG A 69 -10.41 -7.33 -10.74
C ARG A 69 -10.53 -7.44 -12.26
N PRO A 70 -9.43 -7.73 -12.98
CA PRO A 70 -9.52 -8.03 -14.41
C PRO A 70 -10.40 -9.25 -14.70
N ALA A 71 -10.98 -9.30 -15.90
CA ALA A 71 -11.75 -10.46 -16.33
C ALA A 71 -10.86 -11.73 -16.31
N GLY A 72 -11.36 -12.80 -15.68
CA GLY A 72 -10.65 -14.07 -15.55
C GLY A 72 -9.62 -14.14 -14.43
N GLN A 73 -9.46 -13.08 -13.63
CA GLN A 73 -8.67 -13.11 -12.40
C GLN A 73 -9.54 -13.47 -11.20
N GLU A 74 -8.99 -14.30 -10.31
CA GLU A 74 -9.63 -14.69 -9.04
C GLU A 74 -9.26 -13.77 -7.88
N ARG A 75 -8.27 -12.90 -8.07
CA ARG A 75 -7.73 -11.97 -7.07
C ARG A 75 -7.80 -10.53 -7.59
N ASP A 76 -7.92 -9.61 -6.65
CA ASP A 76 -7.86 -8.18 -6.92
C ASP A 76 -6.41 -7.74 -7.14
N LEU A 77 -6.24 -6.79 -8.06
CA LEU A 77 -4.98 -6.09 -8.31
C LEU A 77 -5.06 -4.67 -7.75
N LEU A 78 -3.88 -4.11 -7.47
CA LEU A 78 -3.75 -2.78 -6.88
C LEU A 78 -3.15 -1.81 -7.89
N CYS A 79 -3.94 -0.83 -8.32
CA CYS A 79 -3.46 0.28 -9.13
C CYS A 79 -2.91 1.38 -8.21
N LEU A 80 -1.64 1.73 -8.39
CA LEU A 80 -0.94 2.76 -7.63
C LEU A 80 -0.41 3.85 -8.54
N LEU A 81 -0.71 5.10 -8.21
CA LEU A 81 -0.13 6.27 -8.85
C LEU A 81 0.64 7.10 -7.82
N THR A 82 1.90 7.40 -8.13
CA THR A 82 2.69 8.34 -7.32
C THR A 82 2.56 9.77 -7.83
N GLU A 83 2.87 10.76 -6.99
CA GLU A 83 2.91 12.17 -7.39
C GLU A 83 3.96 12.48 -8.46
N LYS A 84 4.93 11.59 -8.66
CA LYS A 84 5.89 11.66 -9.77
C LYS A 84 5.34 11.06 -11.07
N MET A 85 4.03 10.79 -11.14
CA MET A 85 3.35 10.18 -12.28
C MET A 85 3.88 8.79 -12.64
N GLN A 86 4.32 8.03 -11.64
CA GLN A 86 4.69 6.62 -11.81
C GLN A 86 3.47 5.75 -11.52
N LEU A 87 3.04 4.97 -12.52
CA LEU A 87 1.93 4.03 -12.43
C LEU A 87 2.45 2.60 -12.22
N SER A 88 1.85 1.86 -11.29
CA SER A 88 2.10 0.43 -11.04
C SER A 88 0.76 -0.31 -10.91
N LEU A 89 0.72 -1.56 -11.37
CA LEU A 89 -0.43 -2.48 -11.29
C LEU A 89 -0.04 -3.78 -10.57
#